data_AF-A0A7C7HI69-F1
#
_entry.id   AF-A0A7C7HI69-F1
#
_cell.length_a   1.000
_cell.length_b   1.000
_cell.length_c   1.000
_cell.angle_alpha   90.00
_cell.angle_beta   90.00
_cell.angle_gamma   90.00
#
_symmetry.space_group_name_H-M   'P 1'
#
loop_
_entity.id
_entity.type
_entity.pdbx_description
1 polymer ?
#
loop_
_entity_poly.entity_id
_entity_poly.type
_entity_poly.pdbx_seq_one_letter_code
_entity_poly.pdbx_strand_id
1 'polypeptide(L)'
;MSDIKICNPLLRIPLSLIIDDSCPVINKAYYWIQQRHDWRIRHRPNTQPSGWEIHYNRLPSMPNTIPADFTAKWGEWCGEQGIKGKFSIVPFPAGIGRVDQGFKGFPESELEKWLQVAKEVIWNNFDLTPEMLTHTRVVDLDTWQLTEAWEQGEWVDPPVDKLTEYIVAAMQLLKNVGIPCEGVTSPGAFGKQKEEAHSRAILDAALYVNNNPRPFYFLWLIHDQLPDVPIWQIDKDKGQAIASIVSCAGDWFGATGYDTADADLFITEDLESGRLPAVLADERPCVLVGHWPCFYVNDEIGFQVLKTVKQRLDAYDPDGTRTLWMKNSEIGHYWMARRLSNIQPVPNDRQAEQIIQIGTQFPTTNFTLSTDTVANRIQVNGLDLKQVQSRRDFRSGTYLTEAGKTYLAFELNQGQTTIFLLQ
;
A
#
# COMPACT_ATOMS: atom_id res chain seq x y z
N MET A 1 9.88 35.00 11.99
CA MET A 1 10.47 34.02 11.05
C MET A 1 9.33 33.51 10.21
N SER A 2 9.47 33.49 8.88
CA SER A 2 8.47 32.93 7.96
C SER A 2 8.09 31.51 8.36
N ASP A 3 6.80 31.21 8.45
CA ASP A 3 6.29 29.86 8.75
C ASP A 3 6.43 28.99 7.50
N ILE A 4 7.38 28.04 7.51
CA ILE A 4 7.56 27.06 6.43
C ILE A 4 6.87 25.77 6.87
N LYS A 5 5.89 25.30 6.10
CA LYS A 5 5.18 24.05 6.39
C LYS A 5 5.28 23.08 5.24
N ILE A 6 5.43 21.80 5.59
CA ILE A 6 5.30 20.70 4.64
C ILE A 6 3.81 20.34 4.56
N CYS A 7 3.25 20.47 3.36
CA CYS A 7 1.86 20.15 3.10
C CYS A 7 1.70 18.69 2.66
N ASN A 8 0.47 18.27 2.41
CA ASN A 8 0.20 17.05 1.66
C ASN A 8 0.65 17.19 0.19
N PRO A 9 0.96 16.08 -0.51
CA PRO A 9 1.45 16.12 -1.88
C PRO A 9 0.45 16.86 -2.78
N LEU A 10 0.92 17.91 -3.44
CA LEU A 10 0.12 18.79 -4.30
C LEU A 10 -1.11 19.41 -3.61
N LEU A 11 -1.08 19.56 -2.28
CA LEU A 11 -2.23 20.00 -1.46
C LEU A 11 -3.44 19.06 -1.55
N ARG A 12 -3.21 17.77 -1.86
CA ARG A 12 -4.25 16.76 -2.05
C ARG A 12 -4.10 15.63 -1.05
N ILE A 13 -5.22 15.10 -0.61
CA ILE A 13 -5.32 14.00 0.33
C ILE A 13 -4.93 12.70 -0.39
N PRO A 14 -3.92 11.95 0.10
CA PRO A 14 -3.55 10.69 -0.52
C PRO A 14 -4.69 9.66 -0.40
N LEU A 15 -5.04 9.06 -1.54
CA LEU A 15 -5.91 7.89 -1.63
C LEU A 15 -5.06 6.67 -2.03
N SER A 16 -5.37 5.50 -1.49
CA SER A 16 -4.75 4.25 -1.93
C SER A 16 -5.69 3.07 -1.71
N LEU A 17 -5.49 2.01 -2.50
CA LEU A 17 -6.19 0.73 -2.38
C LEU A 17 -5.21 -0.41 -2.14
N ILE A 18 -5.42 -1.12 -1.03
CA ILE A 18 -4.72 -2.35 -0.67
C ILE A 18 -5.56 -3.53 -1.14
N ILE A 19 -4.96 -4.40 -1.96
CA ILE A 19 -5.49 -5.72 -2.27
C ILE A 19 -4.61 -6.78 -1.61
N ASP A 20 -5.24 -7.57 -0.74
CA ASP A 20 -4.65 -8.70 -0.02
C ASP A 20 -5.12 -10.04 -0.61
N ASP A 21 -4.52 -11.15 -0.20
CA ASP A 21 -4.89 -12.52 -0.56
C ASP A 21 -4.81 -12.90 -2.03
N SER A 22 -4.20 -12.05 -2.84
CA SER A 22 -4.06 -12.29 -4.26
C SER A 22 -3.09 -13.44 -4.50
N CYS A 23 -3.59 -14.50 -5.13
CA CYS A 23 -2.85 -15.70 -5.41
C CYS A 23 -2.83 -15.97 -6.92
N PRO A 24 -1.69 -16.39 -7.48
CA PRO A 24 -1.68 -16.95 -8.82
C PRO A 24 -2.48 -18.25 -8.83
N VAL A 25 -3.29 -18.44 -9.88
CA VAL A 25 -4.02 -19.68 -10.23
C VAL A 25 -5.16 -20.05 -9.26
N ILE A 26 -4.94 -20.05 -7.95
CA ILE A 26 -5.87 -20.57 -6.95
C ILE A 26 -6.73 -19.46 -6.31
N ASN A 27 -7.92 -19.83 -5.84
CA ASN A 27 -8.69 -18.99 -4.93
C ASN A 27 -8.26 -19.24 -3.48
N LYS A 28 -7.56 -18.27 -2.88
CA LYS A 28 -7.10 -18.35 -1.48
C LYS A 28 -8.21 -18.71 -0.51
N ALA A 29 -9.39 -18.10 -0.63
CA ALA A 29 -10.49 -18.33 0.32
C ALA A 29 -10.89 -19.80 0.37
N TYR A 30 -10.95 -20.48 -0.78
CA TYR A 30 -11.30 -21.90 -0.86
C TYR A 30 -10.32 -22.75 -0.04
N TYR A 31 -9.02 -22.62 -0.34
CA TYR A 31 -8.00 -23.44 0.30
C TYR A 31 -7.78 -23.08 1.76
N TRP A 32 -7.85 -21.79 2.11
CA TRP A 32 -7.73 -21.35 3.49
C TRP A 32 -8.85 -21.93 4.36
N ILE A 33 -10.11 -21.82 3.90
CA ILE A 33 -11.29 -22.32 4.63
C ILE A 33 -11.18 -23.83 4.81
N GLN A 34 -10.84 -24.56 3.74
CA GLN A 34 -10.64 -26.01 3.79
C GLN A 34 -9.56 -26.41 4.79
N GLN A 35 -8.35 -25.87 4.64
CA GLN A 35 -7.21 -26.24 5.49
C GLN A 35 -7.45 -25.85 6.95
N ARG A 36 -8.12 -24.71 7.20
CA ARG A 36 -8.41 -24.28 8.56
C ARG A 36 -9.40 -25.20 9.23
N HIS A 37 -10.44 -25.60 8.50
CA HIS A 37 -11.41 -26.56 8.98
C HIS A 37 -10.77 -27.90 9.32
N ASP A 38 -9.99 -28.47 8.39
CA ASP A 38 -9.30 -29.75 8.59
C ASP A 38 -8.33 -29.69 9.78
N TRP A 39 -7.59 -28.58 9.91
CA TRP A 39 -6.72 -28.36 11.05
C TRP A 39 -7.49 -28.28 12.37
N ARG A 40 -8.60 -27.53 12.42
CA ARG A 40 -9.42 -27.39 13.63
C ARG A 40 -10.03 -28.71 14.03
N ILE A 41 -10.57 -29.49 13.11
CA ILE A 41 -11.14 -30.81 13.43
C ILE A 41 -10.07 -31.74 14.01
N ARG A 42 -8.83 -31.71 13.48
CA ARG A 42 -7.72 -32.51 14.02
C ARG A 42 -7.25 -32.07 15.41
N HIS A 43 -7.13 -30.76 15.65
CA HIS A 43 -6.45 -30.24 16.85
C HIS A 43 -7.38 -29.65 17.92
N ARG A 44 -8.57 -29.19 17.52
CA ARG A 44 -9.55 -28.50 18.38
C ARG A 44 -10.99 -28.88 18.00
N PRO A 45 -11.36 -30.17 17.97
CA PRO A 45 -12.64 -30.65 17.43
C PRO A 45 -13.88 -30.05 18.11
N ASN A 46 -13.77 -29.66 19.38
CA ASN A 46 -14.87 -29.13 20.17
C ASN A 46 -15.02 -27.59 20.11
N THR A 47 -14.23 -26.93 19.27
CA THR A 47 -14.31 -25.46 19.09
C THR A 47 -15.16 -25.10 17.88
N GLN A 48 -15.88 -23.99 17.95
CA GLN A 48 -16.66 -23.47 16.82
C GLN A 48 -15.73 -22.89 15.74
N PRO A 49 -16.12 -22.95 14.45
CA PRO A 49 -15.44 -22.22 13.39
C PRO A 49 -15.34 -20.73 13.69
N SER A 50 -14.28 -20.09 13.24
CA SER A 50 -14.08 -18.64 13.37
C SER A 50 -13.35 -18.05 12.17
N GLY A 51 -13.37 -16.72 12.05
CA GLY A 51 -12.82 -16.03 10.88
C GLY A 51 -13.52 -16.52 9.61
N TRP A 52 -12.77 -16.77 8.54
CA TRP A 52 -13.35 -17.23 7.27
C TRP A 52 -13.90 -18.66 7.33
N GLU A 53 -13.49 -19.47 8.32
CA GLU A 53 -13.91 -20.87 8.46
C GLU A 53 -15.42 -20.99 8.69
N ILE A 54 -16.08 -19.93 9.17
CA ILE A 54 -17.54 -19.89 9.33
C ILE A 54 -18.28 -20.17 8.01
N HIS A 55 -17.63 -19.91 6.87
CA HIS A 55 -18.16 -20.13 5.53
C HIS A 55 -17.83 -21.53 4.97
N TYR A 56 -17.36 -22.47 5.80
CA TYR A 56 -17.06 -23.84 5.34
C TYR A 56 -18.25 -24.54 4.67
N ASN A 57 -19.47 -24.25 5.11
CA ASN A 57 -20.70 -24.75 4.47
C ASN A 57 -20.93 -24.19 3.04
N ARG A 58 -20.31 -23.07 2.68
CA ARG A 58 -20.35 -22.46 1.34
C ARG A 58 -19.24 -22.96 0.42
N LEU A 59 -18.25 -23.69 0.95
CA LEU A 59 -17.09 -24.17 0.20
C LEU A 59 -17.46 -24.91 -1.10
N PRO A 60 -18.51 -25.77 -1.16
CA PRO A 60 -18.92 -26.44 -2.41
C PRO A 60 -19.36 -25.48 -3.53
N SER A 61 -19.75 -24.26 -3.21
CA SER A 61 -20.17 -23.23 -4.16
C SER A 61 -19.08 -22.20 -4.46
N MET A 62 -17.94 -22.28 -3.76
CA MET A 62 -16.82 -21.37 -3.96
C MET A 62 -15.89 -21.92 -5.05
N PRO A 63 -15.53 -21.14 -6.08
CA PRO A 63 -14.56 -21.58 -7.06
C PRO A 63 -13.20 -21.76 -6.39
N ASN A 64 -12.47 -22.82 -6.73
CA ASN A 64 -11.12 -23.06 -6.21
C ASN A 64 -10.03 -22.32 -6.99
N THR A 65 -10.38 -21.56 -8.04
CA THR A 65 -9.46 -20.78 -8.87
C THR A 65 -10.02 -19.38 -9.12
N ILE A 66 -9.13 -18.42 -9.36
CA ILE A 66 -9.48 -17.09 -9.88
C ILE A 66 -8.66 -16.91 -11.16
N PRO A 67 -9.30 -16.80 -12.34
CA PRO A 67 -8.59 -16.72 -13.61
C PRO A 67 -7.77 -15.43 -13.75
N ALA A 68 -6.62 -15.53 -14.43
CA ALA A 68 -5.77 -14.40 -14.82
C ALA A 68 -6.52 -13.36 -15.68
N ASP A 69 -7.52 -13.80 -16.47
CA ASP A 69 -8.40 -12.89 -17.22
C ASP A 69 -9.17 -11.93 -16.30
N PHE A 70 -9.60 -12.40 -15.13
CA PHE A 70 -10.24 -11.52 -14.16
C PHE A 70 -9.24 -10.54 -13.55
N THR A 71 -8.02 -10.98 -13.23
CA THR A 71 -6.94 -10.10 -12.78
C THR A 71 -6.64 -9.01 -13.82
N ALA A 72 -6.62 -9.35 -15.11
CA ALA A 72 -6.41 -8.39 -16.20
C ALA A 72 -7.54 -7.36 -16.26
N LYS A 73 -8.80 -7.84 -16.33
CA LYS A 73 -10.01 -7.01 -16.34
C LYS A 73 -10.04 -6.02 -15.16
N TRP A 74 -9.74 -6.50 -13.95
CA TRP A 74 -9.73 -5.66 -12.75
C TRP A 74 -8.60 -4.63 -12.80
N GLY A 75 -7.39 -5.06 -13.17
CA GLY A 75 -6.21 -4.20 -13.24
C GLY A 75 -6.31 -3.10 -14.29
N GLU A 76 -6.80 -3.44 -15.48
CA GLU A 76 -7.05 -2.50 -16.58
C GLU A 76 -8.06 -1.44 -16.15
N TRP A 77 -9.20 -1.86 -15.58
CA TRP A 77 -10.20 -0.93 -15.07
C TRP A 77 -9.64 -0.02 -13.99
N CYS A 78 -8.88 -0.54 -13.02
CA CYS A 78 -8.25 0.30 -11.99
C CYS A 78 -7.30 1.32 -12.61
N GLY A 79 -6.51 0.93 -13.62
CA GLY A 79 -5.63 1.83 -14.34
C GLY A 79 -6.38 2.93 -15.11
N GLU A 80 -7.45 2.58 -15.81
CA GLU A 80 -8.32 3.55 -16.50
C GLU A 80 -8.97 4.53 -15.52
N GLN A 81 -9.32 4.08 -14.32
CA GLN A 81 -9.88 4.91 -13.26
C GLN A 81 -8.83 5.70 -12.47
N GLY A 82 -7.54 5.52 -12.77
CA GLY A 82 -6.43 6.17 -12.06
C GLY A 82 -6.22 5.69 -10.62
N ILE A 83 -6.82 4.57 -10.24
CA ILE A 83 -6.67 3.97 -8.90
C ILE A 83 -5.26 3.43 -8.76
N LYS A 84 -4.64 3.73 -7.61
CA LYS A 84 -3.32 3.23 -7.25
C LYS A 84 -3.33 2.61 -5.85
N GLY A 85 -2.30 1.84 -5.55
CA GLY A 85 -2.06 1.36 -4.19
C GLY A 85 -1.06 0.22 -4.13
N LYS A 86 -1.41 -0.89 -3.50
CA LYS A 86 -0.61 -2.12 -3.54
C LYS A 86 -1.46 -3.38 -3.76
N PHE A 87 -0.83 -4.39 -4.34
CA PHE A 87 -1.40 -5.69 -4.66
C PHE A 87 -0.48 -6.77 -4.10
N SER A 88 -0.98 -7.57 -3.16
CA SER A 88 -0.20 -8.66 -2.60
C SER A 88 -0.06 -9.81 -3.60
N ILE A 89 0.94 -10.65 -3.41
CA ILE A 89 1.10 -11.90 -4.16
C ILE A 89 1.58 -12.94 -3.15
N VAL A 90 0.76 -13.94 -2.88
CA VAL A 90 1.18 -15.06 -2.04
C VAL A 90 2.09 -15.97 -2.89
N PRO A 91 3.39 -16.14 -2.57
CA PRO A 91 4.36 -16.81 -3.45
C PRO A 91 4.25 -18.34 -3.45
N PHE A 92 3.73 -18.95 -2.40
CA PHE A 92 3.48 -20.38 -2.26
C PHE A 92 2.07 -20.63 -1.69
N PRO A 93 1.01 -20.16 -2.38
CA PRO A 93 -0.30 -19.99 -1.79
C PRO A 93 -0.89 -21.33 -1.34
N ALA A 94 -1.30 -21.36 -0.08
CA ALA A 94 -1.81 -22.52 0.64
C ALA A 94 -0.91 -23.77 0.59
N GLY A 95 0.38 -23.62 0.25
CA GLY A 95 1.28 -24.75 0.03
C GLY A 95 0.95 -25.60 -1.22
N ILE A 96 0.15 -25.08 -2.16
CA ILE A 96 -0.34 -25.83 -3.33
C ILE A 96 0.67 -25.85 -4.48
N GLY A 97 1.33 -24.72 -4.73
CA GLY A 97 2.34 -24.60 -5.78
C GLY A 97 3.16 -23.34 -5.59
N ARG A 98 4.46 -23.40 -5.90
CA ARG A 98 5.32 -22.21 -5.80
C ARG A 98 5.25 -21.43 -7.10
N VAL A 99 5.18 -20.11 -6.98
CA VAL A 99 5.13 -19.18 -8.12
C VAL A 99 6.30 -19.36 -9.08
N ASP A 100 7.46 -19.79 -8.59
CA ASP A 100 8.68 -20.01 -9.37
C ASP A 100 8.87 -21.45 -9.86
N GLN A 101 7.92 -22.36 -9.59
CA GLN A 101 7.98 -23.77 -10.00
C GLN A 101 6.71 -24.27 -10.72
N GLY A 102 5.57 -23.64 -10.49
CA GLY A 102 4.29 -24.05 -11.05
C GLY A 102 3.32 -24.66 -10.04
N PHE A 103 2.11 -24.92 -10.52
CA PHE A 103 0.97 -25.42 -9.75
C PHE A 103 0.53 -26.78 -10.29
N LYS A 104 0.93 -27.86 -9.61
CA LYS A 104 0.61 -29.22 -10.06
C LYS A 104 -0.91 -29.40 -10.12
N GLY A 105 -1.40 -29.86 -11.29
CA GLY A 105 -2.83 -30.05 -11.53
C GLY A 105 -3.53 -28.82 -12.14
N PHE A 106 -2.80 -27.74 -12.39
CA PHE A 106 -3.30 -26.55 -13.08
C PHE A 106 -2.53 -26.30 -14.39
N PRO A 107 -3.14 -25.63 -15.39
CA PRO A 107 -2.44 -25.29 -16.62
C PRO A 107 -1.27 -24.34 -16.36
N GLU A 108 -0.09 -24.66 -16.91
CA GLU A 108 1.10 -23.79 -16.82
C GLU A 108 0.83 -22.41 -17.44
N SER A 109 0.11 -22.40 -18.57
CA SER A 109 -0.31 -21.17 -19.25
C SER A 109 -1.13 -20.22 -18.37
N GLU A 110 -1.83 -20.75 -17.37
CA GLU A 110 -2.59 -19.92 -16.43
C GLU A 110 -1.66 -19.12 -15.51
N LEU A 111 -0.62 -19.78 -14.99
CA LEU A 111 0.40 -19.10 -14.18
C LEU A 111 1.18 -18.09 -15.02
N GLU A 112 1.60 -18.47 -16.23
CA GLU A 112 2.34 -17.59 -17.14
C GLU A 112 1.55 -16.31 -17.43
N LYS A 113 0.27 -16.46 -17.79
CA LYS A 113 -0.64 -15.33 -18.04
C LYS A 113 -0.84 -14.49 -16.80
N TRP A 114 -1.06 -15.11 -15.64
CA TRP A 114 -1.24 -14.38 -14.39
C TRP A 114 0.00 -13.54 -14.05
N LEU A 115 1.20 -14.10 -14.17
CA LEU A 115 2.47 -13.40 -13.95
C LEU A 115 2.69 -12.27 -14.95
N GLN A 116 2.32 -12.48 -16.22
CA GLN A 116 2.36 -11.44 -17.23
C GLN A 116 1.45 -10.26 -16.81
N VAL A 117 0.20 -10.54 -16.47
CA VAL A 117 -0.77 -9.52 -16.02
C VAL A 117 -0.27 -8.77 -14.77
N ALA A 118 0.28 -9.48 -13.79
CA ALA A 118 0.84 -8.86 -12.60
C ALA A 118 1.94 -7.83 -12.95
N LYS A 119 2.82 -8.18 -13.88
CA LYS A 119 3.96 -7.33 -14.29
C LYS A 119 3.59 -6.21 -15.25
N GLU A 120 2.69 -6.46 -16.20
CA GLU A 120 2.41 -5.56 -17.31
C GLU A 120 1.18 -4.68 -17.06
N VAL A 121 0.24 -5.12 -16.20
CA VAL A 121 -1.01 -4.41 -15.92
C VAL A 121 -1.02 -3.90 -14.49
N ILE A 122 -0.90 -4.78 -13.50
CA ILE A 122 -1.07 -4.43 -12.07
C ILE A 122 0.05 -3.51 -11.59
N TRP A 123 1.30 -3.86 -11.89
CA TRP A 123 2.48 -3.15 -11.36
C TRP A 123 2.56 -1.67 -11.77
N ASN A 124 1.92 -1.28 -12.89
CA ASN A 124 1.87 0.13 -13.32
C ASN A 124 1.27 1.03 -12.24
N ASN A 125 0.20 0.58 -11.59
CA ASN A 125 -0.57 1.38 -10.64
C ASN A 125 -0.50 0.87 -9.20
N PHE A 126 -0.04 -0.36 -8.99
CA PHE A 126 0.06 -0.96 -7.65
C PHE A 126 1.48 -1.40 -7.36
N ASP A 127 1.96 -1.17 -6.14
CA ASP A 127 3.15 -1.86 -5.65
C ASP A 127 2.87 -3.36 -5.54
N LEU A 128 3.83 -4.19 -5.90
CA LEU A 128 3.75 -5.63 -5.68
C LEU A 128 4.48 -6.01 -4.40
N THR A 129 3.84 -6.84 -3.56
CA THR A 129 4.40 -7.26 -2.27
C THR A 129 4.13 -8.74 -2.02
N PRO A 130 5.06 -9.52 -1.44
CA PRO A 130 4.73 -10.83 -0.94
C PRO A 130 3.80 -10.70 0.26
N GLU A 131 2.88 -11.66 0.42
CA GLU A 131 2.08 -11.83 1.63
C GLU A 131 2.53 -13.08 2.38
N MET A 132 3.77 -12.96 2.88
CA MET A 132 4.61 -14.05 3.38
C MET A 132 4.63 -15.22 2.39
N LEU A 133 4.65 -16.48 2.82
CA LEU A 133 4.82 -17.61 1.90
C LEU A 133 3.49 -18.22 1.48
N THR A 134 2.64 -18.61 2.42
CA THR A 134 1.49 -19.47 2.09
C THR A 134 0.14 -18.85 2.43
N HIS A 135 0.13 -17.82 3.24
CA HIS A 135 -1.04 -17.23 3.87
C HIS A 135 -1.88 -18.24 4.69
N THR A 136 -1.30 -19.38 5.05
CA THR A 136 -1.96 -20.47 5.77
C THR A 136 -1.01 -21.04 6.82
N ARG A 137 -0.34 -22.16 6.52
CA ARG A 137 0.60 -22.86 7.37
C ARG A 137 2.03 -22.41 7.07
N VAL A 138 2.82 -22.27 8.13
CA VAL A 138 4.22 -21.89 8.06
C VAL A 138 5.02 -22.97 7.34
N VAL A 139 5.96 -22.55 6.50
CA VAL A 139 6.86 -23.44 5.74
C VAL A 139 8.15 -23.67 6.52
N ASP A 140 8.56 -24.92 6.62
CA ASP A 140 9.94 -25.27 6.98
C ASP A 140 10.83 -24.99 5.76
N LEU A 141 11.76 -24.02 5.87
CA LEU A 141 12.56 -23.57 4.72
C LEU A 141 13.63 -24.57 4.26
N ASP A 142 14.00 -25.52 5.11
CA ASP A 142 14.98 -26.56 4.77
C ASP A 142 14.34 -27.67 3.93
N THR A 143 13.09 -28.02 4.24
CA THR A 143 12.36 -29.14 3.63
C THR A 143 11.27 -28.71 2.65
N TRP A 144 10.90 -27.43 2.66
CA TRP A 144 9.76 -26.86 1.93
C TRP A 144 8.41 -27.53 2.24
N GLN A 145 8.28 -28.13 3.43
CA GLN A 145 7.04 -28.75 3.90
C GLN A 145 6.25 -27.81 4.81
N LEU A 146 4.91 -27.94 4.82
CA LEU A 146 4.06 -27.21 5.74
C LEU A 146 4.19 -27.77 7.16
N THR A 147 4.48 -26.90 8.13
CA THR A 147 4.45 -27.20 9.57
C THR A 147 3.03 -27.09 10.11
N GLU A 148 2.74 -27.53 11.34
CA GLU A 148 1.39 -27.35 11.95
C GLU A 148 1.11 -25.92 12.44
N ALA A 149 2.12 -25.03 12.44
CA ALA A 149 1.95 -23.63 12.80
C ALA A 149 1.30 -22.85 11.66
N TRP A 150 0.46 -21.87 11.99
CA TRP A 150 -0.20 -20.97 11.07
C TRP A 150 0.51 -19.62 11.01
N GLU A 151 0.69 -19.09 9.80
CA GLU A 151 1.28 -17.77 9.58
C GLU A 151 0.48 -16.66 10.29
N GLN A 152 -0.85 -16.80 10.31
CA GLN A 152 -1.78 -15.83 10.93
C GLN A 152 -2.13 -16.15 12.39
N GLY A 153 -1.63 -17.26 12.94
CA GLY A 153 -1.99 -17.76 14.27
C GLY A 153 -0.77 -17.78 15.17
N GLU A 154 0.06 -18.80 15.02
CA GLU A 154 1.28 -18.96 15.82
C GLU A 154 2.33 -17.90 15.47
N TRP A 155 2.46 -17.51 14.19
CA TRP A 155 3.42 -16.48 13.77
C TRP A 155 2.93 -15.04 13.92
N VAL A 156 1.87 -14.86 14.70
CA VAL A 156 1.55 -13.55 15.31
C VAL A 156 2.66 -13.13 16.28
N ASP A 157 3.31 -14.10 16.93
CA ASP A 157 4.52 -13.94 17.76
C ASP A 157 5.65 -14.83 17.19
N PRO A 158 6.27 -14.41 16.06
CA PRO A 158 7.21 -15.27 15.34
C PRO A 158 8.57 -15.36 16.06
N PRO A 159 9.31 -16.47 15.86
CA PRO A 159 10.71 -16.56 16.26
C PRO A 159 11.56 -15.54 15.50
N VAL A 160 12.13 -14.57 16.22
CA VAL A 160 12.86 -13.42 15.63
C VAL A 160 14.09 -13.85 14.82
N ASP A 161 14.78 -14.90 15.26
CA ASP A 161 15.96 -15.46 14.60
C ASP A 161 15.66 -16.08 13.23
N LYS A 162 14.41 -16.46 12.97
CA LYS A 162 13.95 -17.02 11.69
C LYS A 162 13.13 -16.05 10.84
N LEU A 163 12.74 -14.92 11.41
CA LEU A 163 11.83 -13.97 10.77
C LEU A 163 12.41 -13.38 9.48
N THR A 164 13.66 -12.91 9.52
CA THR A 164 14.32 -12.36 8.33
C THR A 164 14.49 -13.41 7.23
N GLU A 165 14.93 -14.63 7.56
CA GLU A 165 15.09 -15.72 6.59
C GLU A 165 13.77 -16.06 5.88
N TYR A 166 12.67 -16.08 6.63
CA TYR A 166 11.34 -16.34 6.09
C TYR A 166 10.84 -15.25 5.15
N ILE A 167 11.05 -13.97 5.52
CA ILE A 167 10.69 -12.83 4.68
C ILE A 167 11.57 -12.78 3.42
N VAL A 168 12.88 -13.07 3.56
CA VAL A 168 13.80 -13.20 2.43
C VAL A 168 13.32 -14.27 1.47
N ALA A 169 12.90 -15.45 1.96
CA ALA A 169 12.36 -16.50 1.11
C ALA A 169 11.13 -16.02 0.32
N ALA A 170 10.18 -15.34 0.97
CA ALA A 170 8.99 -14.81 0.32
C ALA A 170 9.32 -13.79 -0.78
N MET A 171 10.20 -12.83 -0.50
CA MET A 171 10.65 -11.84 -1.49
C MET A 171 11.43 -12.49 -2.63
N GLN A 172 12.29 -13.48 -2.33
CA GLN A 172 13.12 -14.15 -3.32
C GLN A 172 12.27 -14.98 -4.30
N LEU A 173 11.19 -15.62 -3.86
CA LEU A 173 10.27 -16.35 -4.76
C LEU A 173 9.62 -15.42 -5.79
N LEU A 174 9.21 -14.21 -5.39
CA LEU A 174 8.69 -13.21 -6.32
C LEU A 174 9.79 -12.66 -7.24
N LYS A 175 10.99 -12.43 -6.71
CA LYS A 175 12.14 -11.99 -7.51
C LYS A 175 12.51 -13.00 -8.59
N ASN A 176 12.42 -14.31 -8.31
CA ASN A 176 12.71 -15.37 -9.27
C ASN A 176 11.84 -15.30 -10.53
N VAL A 177 10.62 -14.76 -10.42
CA VAL A 177 9.68 -14.59 -11.55
C VAL A 177 9.63 -13.17 -12.11
N GLY A 178 10.57 -12.32 -11.68
CA GLY A 178 10.74 -10.95 -12.16
C GLY A 178 9.83 -9.91 -11.51
N ILE A 179 9.34 -10.16 -10.29
CA ILE A 179 8.52 -9.20 -9.53
C ILE A 179 9.41 -8.51 -8.48
N PRO A 180 9.63 -7.19 -8.58
CA PRO A 180 10.34 -6.44 -7.54
C PRO A 180 9.39 -6.12 -6.39
N CYS A 181 9.76 -6.52 -5.18
CA CYS A 181 8.95 -6.31 -3.98
C CYS A 181 9.28 -4.95 -3.34
N GLU A 182 8.35 -4.01 -3.38
CA GLU A 182 8.50 -2.64 -2.81
C GLU A 182 8.26 -2.59 -1.29
N GLY A 183 7.76 -3.68 -0.74
CA GLY A 183 7.40 -3.83 0.66
C GLY A 183 6.92 -5.25 0.92
N VAL A 184 6.25 -5.47 2.05
CA VAL A 184 5.61 -6.76 2.36
C VAL A 184 4.20 -6.58 2.90
N THR A 185 3.42 -7.66 2.85
CA THR A 185 2.11 -7.77 3.48
C THR A 185 2.17 -8.84 4.56
N SER A 186 1.70 -8.50 5.76
CA SER A 186 1.52 -9.48 6.83
C SER A 186 0.21 -10.23 6.62
N PRO A 187 0.21 -11.58 6.46
CA PRO A 187 -1.02 -12.34 6.40
C PRO A 187 -1.71 -12.24 7.77
N GLY A 188 -2.86 -11.58 7.81
CA GLY A 188 -3.61 -11.34 9.04
C GLY A 188 -2.76 -10.62 10.10
N ALA A 189 -2.38 -11.34 11.16
CA ALA A 189 -1.65 -10.77 12.29
C ALA A 189 -0.16 -11.19 12.35
N PHE A 190 0.42 -11.70 11.26
CA PHE A 190 1.84 -12.09 11.20
C PHE A 190 2.77 -10.97 11.70
N GLY A 191 3.61 -11.29 12.69
CA GLY A 191 4.57 -10.36 13.28
C GLY A 191 3.98 -9.31 14.23
N LYS A 192 2.66 -9.30 14.47
CA LYS A 192 1.96 -8.24 15.22
C LYS A 192 2.44 -8.07 16.67
N GLN A 193 2.78 -9.16 17.37
CA GLN A 193 3.28 -9.08 18.75
C GLN A 193 4.76 -8.67 18.84
N LYS A 194 5.45 -8.58 17.70
CA LYS A 194 6.88 -8.26 17.58
C LYS A 194 7.13 -7.21 16.49
N GLU A 195 6.23 -6.23 16.34
CA GLU A 195 6.24 -5.29 15.21
C GLU A 195 7.59 -4.57 15.00
N GLU A 196 8.28 -4.18 16.08
CA GLU A 196 9.62 -3.58 15.96
C GLU A 196 10.62 -4.56 15.31
N ALA A 197 10.71 -5.79 15.82
CA ALA A 197 11.58 -6.82 15.23
C ALA A 197 11.14 -7.21 13.81
N HIS A 198 9.84 -7.25 13.55
CA HIS A 198 9.27 -7.47 12.22
C HIS A 198 9.67 -6.38 11.25
N SER A 199 9.54 -5.10 11.62
CA SER A 199 9.94 -3.97 10.78
C SER A 199 11.45 -3.99 10.47
N ARG A 200 12.30 -4.42 11.43
CA ARG A 200 13.73 -4.64 11.22
C ARG A 200 13.98 -5.77 10.22
N ALA A 201 13.35 -6.92 10.42
CA ALA A 201 13.48 -8.09 9.54
C ALA A 201 13.07 -7.77 8.10
N ILE A 202 12.00 -6.99 7.91
CA ILE A 202 11.54 -6.54 6.59
C ILE A 202 12.58 -5.62 5.94
N LEU A 203 13.11 -4.63 6.67
CA LEU A 203 14.12 -3.73 6.13
C LEU A 203 15.39 -4.50 5.70
N ASP A 204 15.86 -5.42 6.54
CA ASP A 204 17.04 -6.22 6.26
C ASP A 204 16.80 -7.16 5.05
N ALA A 205 15.62 -7.78 4.96
CA ALA A 205 15.23 -8.60 3.81
C ALA A 205 15.12 -7.77 2.52
N ALA A 206 14.54 -6.57 2.58
CA ALA A 206 14.40 -5.68 1.42
C ALA A 206 15.75 -5.18 0.91
N LEU A 207 16.67 -4.85 1.82
CA LEU A 207 18.06 -4.54 1.49
C LEU A 207 18.78 -5.74 0.85
N TYR A 208 18.61 -6.93 1.42
CA TYR A 208 19.26 -8.15 0.92
C TYR A 208 18.75 -8.57 -0.47
N VAL A 209 17.43 -8.64 -0.66
CA VAL A 209 16.82 -9.17 -1.89
C VAL A 209 16.76 -8.11 -2.98
N ASN A 210 16.33 -6.89 -2.67
CA ASN A 210 16.03 -5.87 -3.68
C ASN A 210 16.95 -4.63 -3.60
N ASN A 211 17.88 -4.58 -2.63
CA ASN A 211 18.65 -3.38 -2.33
C ASN A 211 17.73 -2.15 -2.12
N ASN A 212 16.57 -2.38 -1.51
CA ASN A 212 15.59 -1.33 -1.23
C ASN A 212 15.79 -0.78 0.20
N PRO A 213 16.32 0.44 0.37
CA PRO A 213 16.55 1.03 1.68
C PRO A 213 15.30 1.64 2.32
N ARG A 214 14.20 1.76 1.58
CA ARG A 214 12.98 2.45 2.00
C ARG A 214 11.72 1.63 1.67
N PRO A 215 11.62 0.38 2.14
CA PRO A 215 10.42 -0.42 1.93
C PRO A 215 9.24 0.11 2.77
N PHE A 216 8.07 -0.46 2.52
CA PHE A 216 6.91 -0.32 3.41
C PHE A 216 6.40 -1.70 3.86
N TYR A 217 5.48 -1.71 4.81
CA TYR A 217 4.69 -2.90 5.13
C TYR A 217 3.23 -2.57 5.41
N PHE A 218 2.36 -3.53 5.17
CA PHE A 218 0.97 -3.52 5.64
C PHE A 218 0.78 -4.59 6.72
N LEU A 219 0.19 -4.19 7.85
CA LEU A 219 -0.12 -5.05 8.99
C LEU A 219 -1.44 -4.66 9.67
N TRP A 220 -1.75 -3.36 9.67
CA TRP A 220 -2.83 -2.81 10.48
C TRP A 220 -4.01 -2.37 9.63
N LEU A 221 -5.16 -2.98 9.91
CA LEU A 221 -6.47 -2.48 9.53
C LEU A 221 -7.10 -1.83 10.76
N ILE A 222 -7.23 -0.50 10.74
CA ILE A 222 -7.78 0.29 11.84
C ILE A 222 -8.85 1.22 11.27
N HIS A 223 -10.12 0.89 11.54
CA HIS A 223 -11.27 1.60 10.96
C HIS A 223 -12.04 2.48 11.96
N ASP A 224 -11.63 2.49 13.22
CA ASP A 224 -12.26 3.23 14.31
C ASP A 224 -11.41 4.42 14.81
N GLN A 225 -10.22 4.63 14.23
CA GLN A 225 -9.29 5.71 14.59
C GLN A 225 -8.73 6.39 13.35
N LEU A 226 -8.36 7.67 13.43
CA LEU A 226 -7.75 8.37 12.29
C LEU A 226 -6.41 7.74 11.90
N PRO A 227 -6.15 7.52 10.60
CA PRO A 227 -4.94 6.84 10.14
C PRO A 227 -3.70 7.72 10.28
N ASP A 228 -2.56 7.08 10.51
CA ASP A 228 -1.23 7.68 10.41
C ASP A 228 -0.30 6.74 9.62
N VAL A 229 0.90 7.21 9.30
CA VAL A 229 1.96 6.41 8.66
C VAL A 229 3.18 6.35 9.59
N PRO A 230 3.23 5.41 10.54
CA PRO A 230 4.39 5.19 11.40
C PRO A 230 5.66 4.94 10.59
N ILE A 231 6.80 5.48 11.04
CA ILE A 231 8.11 5.26 10.43
C ILE A 231 9.03 4.61 11.46
N TRP A 232 9.64 3.49 11.10
CA TRP A 232 10.50 2.68 11.96
C TRP A 232 11.92 2.58 11.40
N GLN A 233 12.82 2.04 12.23
CA GLN A 233 14.18 1.64 11.84
C GLN A 233 14.98 2.77 11.14
N ILE A 234 14.83 4.00 11.63
CA ILE A 234 15.38 5.20 11.03
C ILE A 234 16.91 5.24 11.17
N ASP A 235 17.61 5.22 10.05
CA ASP A 235 19.03 5.58 9.90
C ASP A 235 19.10 6.72 8.88
N LYS A 236 19.12 7.96 9.37
CA LYS A 236 19.10 9.16 8.53
C LYS A 236 20.34 9.26 7.65
N ASP A 237 21.50 8.84 8.12
CA ASP A 237 22.76 8.97 7.39
C ASP A 237 22.79 8.05 6.17
N LYS A 238 22.28 6.83 6.33
CA LYS A 238 22.14 5.85 5.22
C LYS A 238 20.90 6.04 4.37
N GLY A 239 19.97 6.93 4.76
CA GLY A 239 18.68 7.09 4.08
C GLY A 239 17.81 5.84 4.15
N GLN A 240 17.91 5.11 5.26
CA GLN A 240 17.16 3.88 5.52
C GLN A 240 16.07 4.13 6.54
N ALA A 241 14.86 3.65 6.23
CA ALA A 241 13.72 3.63 7.14
C ALA A 241 12.66 2.72 6.55
N ILE A 242 11.66 2.35 7.33
CA ILE A 242 10.52 1.56 6.85
C ILE A 242 9.20 2.21 7.28
N ALA A 243 8.24 2.29 6.37
CA ALA A 243 6.92 2.86 6.64
C ALA A 243 5.88 1.76 6.93
N SER A 244 5.09 1.96 7.97
CA SER A 244 3.86 1.19 8.22
C SER A 244 2.70 1.88 7.51
N ILE A 245 2.11 1.22 6.51
CA ILE A 245 0.89 1.70 5.87
C ILE A 245 -0.29 1.08 6.59
N VAL A 246 -1.21 1.92 7.05
CA VAL A 246 -2.38 1.52 7.84
C VAL A 246 -3.63 1.79 7.02
N SER A 247 -4.49 0.79 6.85
CA SER A 247 -5.79 1.02 6.20
C SER A 247 -6.77 1.65 7.19
N CYS A 248 -7.61 2.54 6.66
CA CYS A 248 -8.51 3.37 7.46
C CYS A 248 -9.96 2.90 7.47
N ALA A 249 -10.28 1.83 6.75
CA ALA A 249 -11.62 1.28 6.58
C ALA A 249 -11.65 -0.23 6.82
N GLY A 250 -12.83 -0.76 7.13
CA GLY A 250 -13.06 -2.20 7.15
C GLY A 250 -12.99 -2.79 5.74
N ASP A 251 -12.78 -4.10 5.65
CA ASP A 251 -13.05 -4.80 4.39
C ASP A 251 -14.56 -4.98 4.23
N TRP A 252 -15.19 -3.93 3.73
CA TRP A 252 -16.61 -3.92 3.35
C TRP A 252 -16.81 -4.14 1.86
N PHE A 253 -15.81 -4.71 1.17
CA PHE A 253 -15.96 -5.24 -0.18
C PHE A 253 -16.46 -6.69 -0.16
N GLY A 254 -16.56 -7.32 1.02
CA GLY A 254 -17.10 -8.66 1.21
C GLY A 254 -16.08 -9.71 1.64
N ALA A 255 -14.80 -9.36 1.84
CA ALA A 255 -13.69 -10.23 2.29
C ALA A 255 -13.60 -11.61 1.61
N THR A 256 -14.29 -12.63 2.11
CA THR A 256 -14.36 -13.95 1.46
C THR A 256 -15.25 -13.96 0.21
N GLY A 257 -16.01 -12.89 0.01
CA GLY A 257 -17.13 -12.77 -0.92
C GLY A 257 -18.49 -13.09 -0.29
N TYR A 258 -18.52 -13.71 0.89
CA TYR A 258 -19.75 -14.00 1.63
C TYR A 258 -19.95 -13.10 2.86
N ASP A 259 -19.01 -12.20 3.12
CA ASP A 259 -19.11 -11.21 4.19
C ASP A 259 -19.79 -9.93 3.69
N THR A 260 -19.91 -8.94 4.57
CA THR A 260 -20.55 -7.66 4.27
C THR A 260 -19.89 -6.95 3.09
N ALA A 261 -20.68 -6.70 2.05
CA ALA A 261 -20.31 -5.91 0.88
C ALA A 261 -21.24 -4.70 0.77
N ASP A 262 -20.77 -3.52 1.16
CA ASP A 262 -21.60 -2.31 1.26
C ASP A 262 -20.77 -1.03 1.04
N ALA A 263 -21.11 -0.30 -0.02
CA ALA A 263 -20.44 0.95 -0.35
C ALA A 263 -20.75 2.08 0.66
N ASP A 264 -21.91 2.05 1.33
CA ASP A 264 -22.34 3.08 2.27
C ASP A 264 -21.50 3.08 3.55
N LEU A 265 -20.90 1.94 3.92
CA LEU A 265 -19.96 1.87 5.03
C LEU A 265 -18.67 2.66 4.73
N PHE A 266 -18.25 2.71 3.46
CA PHE A 266 -17.16 3.58 3.02
C PHE A 266 -17.63 5.03 2.92
N ILE A 267 -18.57 5.30 2.02
CA ILE A 267 -19.05 6.64 1.70
C ILE A 267 -20.48 6.52 1.18
N THR A 268 -21.44 7.19 1.80
CA THR A 268 -22.86 7.16 1.39
C THR A 268 -23.10 7.90 0.06
N GLU A 269 -24.26 7.70 -0.55
CA GLU A 269 -24.62 8.34 -1.84
C GLU A 269 -24.64 9.88 -1.76
N ASP A 270 -25.04 10.44 -0.62
CA ASP A 270 -24.99 11.89 -0.35
C ASP A 270 -23.57 12.42 -0.06
N LEU A 271 -22.58 11.52 0.04
CA LEU A 271 -21.17 11.80 0.33
C LEU A 271 -20.90 12.34 1.74
N GLU A 272 -21.90 12.37 2.63
CA GLU A 272 -21.79 13.00 3.95
C GLU A 272 -21.41 12.00 5.06
N SER A 273 -21.74 10.72 4.87
CA SER A 273 -21.62 9.67 5.89
C SER A 273 -20.79 8.47 5.41
N GLY A 274 -20.59 7.51 6.31
CA GLY A 274 -19.64 6.42 6.14
C GLY A 274 -18.28 6.77 6.76
N ARG A 275 -17.28 5.94 6.49
CA ARG A 275 -15.95 6.09 7.08
C ARG A 275 -15.09 7.16 6.42
N LEU A 276 -15.13 7.27 5.10
CA LEU A 276 -14.18 8.08 4.33
C LEU A 276 -14.35 9.60 4.54
N PRO A 277 -15.57 10.18 4.64
CA PRO A 277 -15.72 11.62 4.80
C PRO A 277 -14.97 12.20 6.01
N ALA A 278 -14.97 11.49 7.14
CA ALA A 278 -14.25 11.92 8.34
C ALA A 278 -12.71 11.88 8.16
N VAL A 279 -12.20 10.87 7.45
CA VAL A 279 -10.76 10.75 7.16
C VAL A 279 -10.31 11.83 6.17
N LEU A 280 -11.13 12.08 5.14
CA LEU A 280 -10.87 13.10 4.13
C LEU A 280 -10.90 14.51 4.75
N ALA A 281 -11.84 14.79 5.65
CA ALA A 281 -11.93 16.07 6.35
C ALA A 281 -10.70 16.37 7.24
N ASP A 282 -10.03 15.34 7.79
CA ASP A 282 -8.78 15.49 8.56
C ASP A 282 -7.52 15.55 7.67
N GLU A 283 -7.68 15.46 6.34
CA GLU A 283 -6.60 15.45 5.35
C GLU A 283 -5.53 14.36 5.59
N ARG A 284 -5.92 13.20 6.10
CA ARG A 284 -5.03 12.04 6.34
C ARG A 284 -5.03 11.07 5.14
N PRO A 285 -3.99 10.23 4.97
CA PRO A 285 -4.02 9.15 4.00
C PRO A 285 -5.27 8.29 4.16
N CYS A 286 -6.03 8.20 3.10
CA CYS A 286 -7.25 7.42 3.04
C CYS A 286 -6.95 6.13 2.27
N VAL A 287 -6.56 5.10 3.01
CA VAL A 287 -6.11 3.81 2.46
C VAL A 287 -7.20 2.77 2.67
N LEU A 288 -7.82 2.32 1.59
CA LEU A 288 -8.83 1.26 1.58
C LEU A 288 -8.16 -0.11 1.55
N VAL A 289 -8.87 -1.15 2.00
CA VAL A 289 -8.39 -2.54 1.91
C VAL A 289 -9.52 -3.48 1.49
N GLY A 290 -9.21 -4.44 0.63
CA GLY A 290 -10.08 -5.55 0.29
C GLY A 290 -9.28 -6.82 0.02
N HIS A 291 -9.85 -7.98 0.32
CA HIS A 291 -9.24 -9.26 0.00
C HIS A 291 -9.66 -9.74 -1.40
N TRP A 292 -8.72 -10.25 -2.17
CA TRP A 292 -8.89 -10.66 -3.57
C TRP A 292 -10.11 -11.55 -3.87
N PRO A 293 -10.46 -12.54 -3.02
CA PRO A 293 -11.58 -13.44 -3.30
C PRO A 293 -12.91 -12.71 -3.54
N CYS A 294 -13.23 -11.67 -2.77
CA CYS A 294 -14.53 -10.98 -2.89
C CYS A 294 -14.72 -10.23 -4.21
N PHE A 295 -13.63 -9.86 -4.88
CA PHE A 295 -13.70 -9.15 -6.16
C PHE A 295 -14.16 -10.06 -7.30
N TYR A 296 -13.93 -11.37 -7.21
CA TYR A 296 -14.28 -12.34 -8.25
C TYR A 296 -15.59 -13.09 -7.96
N VAL A 297 -15.79 -13.56 -6.73
CA VAL A 297 -16.92 -14.45 -6.41
C VAL A 297 -18.24 -13.68 -6.30
N ASN A 298 -19.36 -14.42 -6.29
CA ASN A 298 -20.72 -13.88 -6.13
C ASN A 298 -21.01 -12.70 -7.07
N ASP A 299 -20.87 -12.95 -8.37
CA ASP A 299 -21.08 -11.95 -9.43
C ASP A 299 -20.20 -10.69 -9.28
N GLU A 300 -18.95 -10.91 -8.86
CA GLU A 300 -17.96 -9.85 -8.67
C GLU A 300 -18.41 -8.77 -7.67
N ILE A 301 -19.12 -9.16 -6.61
CA ILE A 301 -19.77 -8.21 -5.67
C ILE A 301 -18.80 -7.16 -5.12
N GLY A 302 -17.60 -7.56 -4.70
CA GLY A 302 -16.59 -6.62 -4.20
C GLY A 302 -16.10 -5.66 -5.28
N PHE A 303 -16.07 -6.09 -6.54
CA PHE A 303 -15.72 -5.22 -7.66
C PHE A 303 -16.83 -4.21 -7.97
N GLN A 304 -18.10 -4.60 -7.83
CA GLN A 304 -19.22 -3.65 -7.96
C GLN A 304 -19.21 -2.62 -6.83
N VAL A 305 -18.93 -3.03 -5.59
CA VAL A 305 -18.78 -2.10 -4.46
C VAL A 305 -17.62 -1.12 -4.72
N LEU A 306 -16.47 -1.60 -5.21
CA LEU A 306 -15.35 -0.73 -5.57
C LEU A 306 -15.72 0.30 -6.65
N LYS A 307 -16.47 -0.11 -7.68
CA LYS A 307 -16.97 0.83 -8.71
C LYS A 307 -17.83 1.92 -8.11
N THR A 308 -18.77 1.57 -7.22
CA THR A 308 -19.63 2.53 -6.51
C THR A 308 -18.82 3.47 -5.63
N VAL A 309 -17.87 2.95 -4.84
CA VAL A 309 -17.00 3.77 -3.98
C VAL A 309 -16.16 4.73 -4.81
N LYS A 310 -15.58 4.28 -5.94
CA LYS A 310 -14.83 5.13 -6.85
C LYS A 310 -15.70 6.25 -7.44
N GLN A 311 -16.90 5.94 -7.92
CA GLN A 311 -17.84 6.93 -8.43
C GLN A 311 -18.19 8.01 -7.39
N ARG A 312 -18.38 7.60 -6.13
CA ARG A 312 -18.65 8.53 -5.02
C ARG A 312 -17.43 9.39 -4.67
N LEU A 313 -16.22 8.82 -4.69
CA LEU A 313 -14.99 9.60 -4.52
C LEU A 313 -14.77 10.61 -5.65
N ASP A 314 -15.11 10.26 -6.89
CA ASP A 314 -15.06 11.20 -8.02
C ASP A 314 -16.10 12.32 -7.88
N ALA A 315 -17.30 12.00 -7.38
CA ALA A 315 -18.33 13.00 -7.07
C ALA A 315 -17.92 13.92 -5.91
N TYR A 316 -17.15 13.40 -4.94
CA TYR A 316 -16.59 14.17 -3.83
C TYR A 316 -15.49 15.16 -4.28
N ASP A 317 -14.75 14.83 -5.33
CA ASP A 317 -13.64 15.62 -5.89
C ASP A 317 -13.76 15.78 -7.43
N PRO A 318 -14.80 16.46 -7.93
CA PRO A 318 -15.14 16.47 -9.36
C PRO A 318 -14.13 17.21 -10.24
N ASP A 319 -13.25 18.03 -9.65
CA ASP A 319 -12.21 18.77 -10.35
C ASP A 319 -10.79 18.24 -10.08
N GLY A 320 -10.66 17.18 -9.27
CA GLY A 320 -9.39 16.52 -8.95
C GLY A 320 -8.44 17.41 -8.14
N THR A 321 -8.98 18.33 -7.34
CA THR A 321 -8.19 19.29 -6.55
C THR A 321 -8.04 18.91 -5.08
N ARG A 322 -8.79 17.89 -4.61
CA ARG A 322 -8.83 17.49 -3.19
C ARG A 322 -8.07 16.21 -2.92
N THR A 323 -8.03 15.27 -3.85
CA THR A 323 -7.54 13.91 -3.64
C THR A 323 -6.47 13.50 -4.66
N LEU A 324 -5.62 12.56 -4.29
CA LEU A 324 -4.55 12.05 -5.14
C LEU A 324 -4.36 10.56 -4.91
N TRP A 325 -4.65 9.74 -5.91
CA TRP A 325 -4.32 8.31 -5.88
C TRP A 325 -2.81 8.11 -5.93
N MET A 326 -2.29 7.36 -4.96
CA MET A 326 -0.87 7.07 -4.78
C MET A 326 -0.67 5.58 -4.49
N LYS A 327 0.48 5.05 -4.91
CA LYS A 327 0.98 3.76 -4.43
C LYS A 327 1.33 3.84 -2.95
N ASN A 328 1.37 2.70 -2.28
CA ASN A 328 1.72 2.65 -0.85
C ASN A 328 3.18 3.07 -0.60
N SER A 329 4.09 2.69 -1.49
CA SER A 329 5.48 3.12 -1.49
C SER A 329 5.61 4.63 -1.63
N GLU A 330 4.84 5.25 -2.55
CA GLU A 330 4.80 6.71 -2.74
C GLU A 330 4.35 7.42 -1.46
N ILE A 331 3.30 6.93 -0.78
CA ILE A 331 2.87 7.45 0.53
C ILE A 331 3.98 7.27 1.57
N GLY A 332 4.58 6.09 1.67
CA GLY A 332 5.66 5.80 2.61
C GLY A 332 6.86 6.74 2.42
N HIS A 333 7.33 6.91 1.18
CA HIS A 333 8.44 7.80 0.84
C HIS A 333 8.12 9.26 1.14
N TYR A 334 6.90 9.72 0.84
CA TYR A 334 6.47 11.08 1.17
C TYR A 334 6.49 11.33 2.68
N TRP A 335 6.00 10.39 3.50
CA TRP A 335 6.01 10.52 4.95
C TRP A 335 7.43 10.47 5.55
N MET A 336 8.31 9.64 5.00
CA MET A 336 9.74 9.64 5.36
C MET A 336 10.36 11.00 5.05
N ALA A 337 10.20 11.52 3.84
CA ALA A 337 10.70 12.84 3.46
C ALA A 337 10.13 13.95 4.34
N ARG A 338 8.82 13.94 4.58
CA ARG A 338 8.10 14.91 5.44
C ARG A 338 8.63 14.94 6.87
N ARG A 339 8.95 13.79 7.46
CA ARG A 339 9.38 13.69 8.87
C ARG A 339 10.89 13.80 9.06
N LEU A 340 11.67 13.39 8.07
CA LEU A 340 13.10 13.14 8.26
C LEU A 340 14.01 14.17 7.56
N SER A 341 13.48 14.96 6.62
CA SER A 341 14.23 16.04 5.97
C SER A 341 14.50 17.21 6.93
N ASN A 342 15.67 17.82 6.84
CA ASN A 342 16.01 19.03 7.58
C ASN A 342 15.73 20.26 6.71
N ILE A 343 14.82 21.14 7.15
CA ILE A 343 14.41 22.34 6.42
C ILE A 343 14.80 23.56 7.23
N GLN A 344 15.56 24.48 6.64
CA GLN A 344 16.02 25.69 7.33
C GLN A 344 15.98 26.91 6.40
N PRO A 345 15.48 28.07 6.87
CA PRO A 345 15.69 29.33 6.19
C PRO A 345 17.17 29.75 6.32
N VAL A 346 17.75 30.30 5.26
CA VAL A 346 19.15 30.76 5.23
C VAL A 346 19.20 32.29 5.29
N PRO A 347 20.18 32.90 6.00
CA PRO A 347 20.37 34.35 6.02
C PRO A 347 20.49 34.96 4.62
N ASN A 348 19.87 36.12 4.45
CA ASN A 348 19.64 36.76 3.17
C ASN A 348 20.79 37.71 2.78
N ASP A 349 21.83 37.19 2.12
CA ASP A 349 22.94 38.01 1.56
C ASP A 349 22.76 38.33 0.05
N ARG A 350 21.57 38.07 -0.51
CA ARG A 350 21.26 38.25 -1.95
C ARG A 350 19.91 38.96 -2.14
N GLN A 351 19.61 39.39 -3.37
CA GLN A 351 18.32 40.03 -3.76
C GLN A 351 17.07 39.11 -3.64
N ALA A 352 17.14 38.01 -2.89
CA ALA A 352 15.98 37.14 -2.65
C ALA A 352 15.16 37.69 -1.48
N GLU A 353 13.86 37.40 -1.42
CA GLU A 353 13.07 37.66 -0.21
C GLU A 353 13.35 36.60 0.86
N GLN A 354 13.53 35.36 0.41
CA GLN A 354 13.79 34.22 1.28
C GLN A 354 14.59 33.15 0.55
N ILE A 355 15.50 32.49 1.26
CA ILE A 355 16.21 31.30 0.80
C ILE A 355 15.88 30.16 1.77
N ILE A 356 15.50 29.00 1.23
CA ILE A 356 15.23 27.78 1.99
C ILE A 356 16.22 26.71 1.57
N GLN A 357 16.86 26.05 2.53
CA GLN A 357 17.67 24.86 2.32
C GLN A 357 16.97 23.63 2.88
N ILE A 358 17.02 22.54 2.11
CA ILE A 358 16.47 21.24 2.50
C ILE A 358 17.58 20.20 2.32
N GLY A 359 18.00 19.59 3.42
CA GLY A 359 18.89 18.42 3.40
C GLY A 359 18.09 17.15 3.64
N THR A 360 18.20 16.15 2.75
CA THR A 360 17.52 14.87 2.94
C THR A 360 18.26 13.67 2.34
N GLN A 361 18.06 12.50 2.93
CA GLN A 361 18.43 11.20 2.34
C GLN A 361 17.19 10.40 1.89
N PHE A 362 16.01 11.02 1.98
CA PHE A 362 14.70 10.42 1.70
C PHE A 362 14.05 11.16 0.52
N PRO A 363 14.36 10.78 -0.72
CA PRO A 363 13.77 11.41 -1.89
C PRO A 363 12.28 11.10 -1.98
N THR A 364 11.51 12.02 -2.55
CA THR A 364 10.09 11.82 -2.85
C THR A 364 9.64 12.72 -3.99
N THR A 365 8.55 12.33 -4.65
CA THR A 365 7.92 13.12 -5.70
C THR A 365 6.87 14.06 -5.11
N ASN A 366 6.51 15.11 -5.86
CA ASN A 366 5.44 16.04 -5.46
C ASN A 366 5.61 16.69 -4.07
N PHE A 367 6.85 16.83 -3.58
CA PHE A 367 7.12 17.42 -2.29
C PHE A 367 6.62 18.86 -2.27
N THR A 368 5.72 19.15 -1.33
CA THR A 368 4.96 20.41 -1.33
C THR A 368 5.22 21.20 -0.06
N LEU A 369 5.63 22.45 -0.24
CA LEU A 369 5.82 23.42 0.84
C LEU A 369 4.84 24.57 0.73
N SER A 370 4.49 25.15 1.87
CA SER A 370 3.86 26.46 1.96
C SER A 370 4.74 27.45 2.74
N THR A 371 4.67 28.71 2.36
CA THR A 371 5.35 29.84 3.01
C THR A 371 4.42 31.06 3.02
N ASP A 372 4.53 31.90 4.05
CA ASP A 372 3.81 33.17 4.15
C ASP A 372 4.44 34.28 3.27
N THR A 373 5.55 33.99 2.61
CA THR A 373 6.21 34.92 1.67
C THR A 373 5.52 34.86 0.31
N VAL A 374 5.05 36.00 -0.20
CA VAL A 374 4.46 36.10 -1.54
C VAL A 374 5.57 36.38 -2.55
N ALA A 375 5.97 35.36 -3.31
CA ALA A 375 7.01 35.47 -4.32
C ALA A 375 6.41 35.55 -5.72
N ASN A 376 6.97 36.42 -6.58
CA ASN A 376 6.57 36.48 -8.00
C ASN A 376 7.42 35.56 -8.87
N ARG A 377 8.53 35.03 -8.34
CA ARG A 377 9.36 34.03 -9.01
C ARG A 377 9.98 33.09 -7.97
N ILE A 378 9.93 31.78 -8.25
CA ILE A 378 10.53 30.77 -7.39
C ILE A 378 11.51 29.93 -8.20
N GLN A 379 12.69 29.69 -7.62
CA GLN A 379 13.67 28.78 -8.18
C GLN A 379 13.94 27.62 -7.22
N VAL A 380 13.99 26.39 -7.75
CA VAL A 380 14.44 25.20 -7.04
C VAL A 380 15.70 24.69 -7.72
N ASN A 381 16.82 24.67 -7.01
CA ASN A 381 18.15 24.32 -7.54
C ASN A 381 18.52 25.11 -8.81
N GLY A 382 18.11 26.38 -8.86
CA GLY A 382 18.35 27.28 -10.00
C GLY A 382 17.37 27.13 -11.18
N LEU A 383 16.42 26.19 -11.12
CA LEU A 383 15.37 26.03 -12.13
C LEU A 383 14.12 26.80 -11.71
N ASP A 384 13.59 27.61 -12.62
CA ASP A 384 12.34 28.35 -12.39
C ASP A 384 11.14 27.39 -12.33
N LEU A 385 10.32 27.54 -11.28
CA LEU A 385 9.01 26.90 -11.22
C LEU A 385 8.01 27.70 -12.07
N LYS A 386 7.06 27.00 -12.69
CA LYS A 386 5.98 27.65 -13.45
C LYS A 386 4.87 28.11 -12.50
N GLN A 387 4.49 29.39 -12.57
CA GLN A 387 3.32 29.87 -11.84
C GLN A 387 2.03 29.29 -12.44
N VAL A 388 1.12 28.85 -11.58
CA VAL A 388 -0.24 28.42 -11.96
C VAL A 388 -1.28 29.21 -11.17
N GLN A 389 -2.49 29.29 -11.72
CA GLN A 389 -3.56 30.14 -11.19
C GLN A 389 -4.59 29.37 -10.35
N SER A 390 -4.50 28.03 -10.30
CA SER A 390 -5.45 27.19 -9.57
C SER A 390 -4.82 25.89 -9.09
N ARG A 391 -5.42 25.27 -8.06
CA ARG A 391 -5.00 23.95 -7.54
C ARG A 391 -5.15 22.82 -8.57
N ARG A 392 -6.06 22.97 -9.55
CA ARG A 392 -6.24 22.02 -10.66
C ARG A 392 -4.98 21.88 -11.50
N ASP A 393 -4.28 23.00 -11.69
CA ASP A 393 -3.02 23.07 -12.42
C ASP A 393 -1.78 22.84 -11.55
N PHE A 394 -1.96 22.66 -10.24
CA PHE A 394 -0.84 22.49 -9.32
C PHE A 394 -0.27 21.07 -9.42
N ARG A 395 1.02 21.01 -9.72
CA ARG A 395 1.81 19.80 -10.01
C ARG A 395 3.28 20.05 -9.72
N SER A 396 4.08 19.00 -9.61
CA SER A 396 5.53 19.15 -9.46
C SER A 396 6.12 20.04 -10.56
N GLY A 397 7.04 20.94 -10.20
CA GLY A 397 7.59 21.97 -11.09
C GLY A 397 6.76 23.26 -11.16
N THR A 398 5.76 23.44 -10.29
CA THR A 398 4.90 24.63 -10.27
C THR A 398 4.80 25.27 -8.90
N TYR A 399 4.35 26.53 -8.88
CA TYR A 399 3.93 27.23 -7.67
C TYR A 399 2.63 27.99 -7.88
N LEU A 400 1.89 28.23 -6.81
CA LEU A 400 0.67 29.03 -6.81
C LEU A 400 0.62 29.94 -5.58
N THR A 401 -0.03 31.08 -5.70
CA THR A 401 -0.27 32.00 -4.60
C THR A 401 -1.77 32.04 -4.30
N GLU A 402 -2.14 31.68 -3.08
CA GLU A 402 -3.54 31.63 -2.64
C GLU A 402 -3.63 32.08 -1.18
N ALA A 403 -4.61 32.95 -0.86
CA ALA A 403 -4.86 33.45 0.49
C ALA A 403 -3.61 34.03 1.20
N GLY A 404 -2.77 34.76 0.46
CA GLY A 404 -1.57 35.40 1.01
C GLY A 404 -0.40 34.44 1.29
N LYS A 405 -0.50 33.17 0.85
CA LYS A 405 0.58 32.18 0.94
C LYS A 405 1.04 31.76 -0.43
N THR A 406 2.30 31.34 -0.50
CA THR A 406 2.86 30.69 -1.68
C THR A 406 3.02 29.20 -1.41
N TYR A 407 2.51 28.39 -2.33
CA TYR A 407 2.69 26.94 -2.33
C TYR A 407 3.56 26.56 -3.51
N LEU A 408 4.52 25.67 -3.29
CA LEU A 408 5.45 25.20 -4.31
C LEU A 408 5.54 23.68 -4.23
N ALA A 409 5.51 23.03 -5.40
CA ALA A 409 5.62 21.59 -5.54
C ALA A 409 6.82 21.24 -6.44
N PHE A 410 7.64 20.30 -6.01
CA PHE A 410 8.86 19.90 -6.73
C PHE A 410 9.29 18.48 -6.38
N GLU A 411 10.18 17.92 -7.19
CA GLU A 411 10.85 16.65 -6.90
C GLU A 411 11.93 16.88 -5.84
N LEU A 412 11.81 16.21 -4.70
CA LEU A 412 12.83 16.27 -3.65
C LEU A 412 13.83 15.13 -3.87
N ASN A 413 15.01 15.48 -4.35
CA ASN A 413 16.10 14.54 -4.57
C ASN A 413 16.95 14.36 -3.30
N GLN A 414 17.67 13.23 -3.25
CA GLN A 414 18.68 12.99 -2.21
C GLN A 414 19.77 14.07 -2.25
N GLY A 415 20.19 14.55 -1.07
CA GLY A 415 21.21 15.58 -0.90
C GLY A 415 20.63 16.92 -0.44
N GLN A 416 21.17 18.01 -0.99
CA GLN A 416 20.79 19.38 -0.68
C GLN A 416 19.91 19.96 -1.78
N THR A 417 18.78 20.56 -1.40
CA THR A 417 17.91 21.35 -2.27
C THR A 417 17.90 22.80 -1.78
N THR A 418 18.13 23.74 -2.68
CA THR A 418 18.09 25.18 -2.40
C THR A 418 16.92 25.81 -3.14
N ILE A 419 16.10 26.57 -2.41
CA ILE A 419 14.93 27.25 -2.94
C ILE A 419 15.11 28.76 -2.76
N PHE A 420 14.92 29.52 -3.83
CA PHE A 420 14.94 30.98 -3.82
C PHE A 420 13.53 31.50 -4.07
N LEU A 421 13.06 32.36 -3.18
CA LEU A 421 11.83 33.14 -3.35
C LEU A 421 12.25 34.56 -3.72
N LEU A 422 11.87 34.98 -4.92
CA LEU A 422 12.28 36.25 -5.53
C LEU A 422 11.05 37.13 -5.79
N GLN A 423 11.27 38.45 -5.78
CA GLN A 423 10.30 39.45 -6.23
C GLN A 423 10.09 39.46 -7.74
#